data_AF-V4J9S1-F1
#
_entry.id   AF-V4J9S1-F1
#
_cell.length_a   1.000
_cell.length_b   1.000
_cell.length_c   1.000
_cell.angle_alpha   90.00
_cell.angle_beta   90.00
_cell.angle_gamma   90.00
#
_symmetry.space_group_name_H-M   'P 1'
#
loop_
_entity.id
_entity.type
_entity.pdbx_description
1 polymer ?
#
loop_
_entity_poly.entity_id
_entity_poly.type
_entity_poly.pdbx_seq_one_letter_code
_entity_poly.pdbx_strand_id
1 'polypeptide(L)'
;MENKILIKKYPNRRLYDTKMSSYVTIADVADMIRAGNRVEVQDVTSGEDVTALVLTQIIMDKAKKNQGLLPVSLLHLVIQFGENLLHEFFENYLEKTMENYLIYRKTMDDQVNVYLDMGMDFSSLAEKTIKDLEAMNMFSKKK
;
A
#
# COMPACT_ATOMS: atom_id res chain seq x y z
N MET A 1 -12.75 -9.96 -10.24
CA MET A 1 -13.23 -8.82 -11.04
C MET A 1 -13.02 -7.60 -10.18
N GLU A 2 -12.09 -6.72 -10.54
CA GLU A 2 -11.92 -5.44 -9.86
C GLU A 2 -13.22 -4.64 -10.03
N ASN A 3 -13.93 -4.39 -8.93
CA ASN A 3 -15.11 -3.54 -8.96
C ASN A 3 -14.62 -2.09 -9.01
N LYS A 4 -14.64 -1.51 -10.21
CA LYS A 4 -14.45 -0.07 -10.39
C LYS A 4 -15.73 0.64 -9.96
N ILE A 5 -15.61 1.57 -9.01
CA ILE A 5 -16.72 2.42 -8.55
C ILE A 5 -16.52 3.81 -9.18
N LEU A 6 -17.53 4.26 -9.92
CA LEU A 6 -17.57 5.60 -10.48
C LEU A 6 -18.21 6.57 -9.49
N ILE A 7 -17.47 7.62 -9.15
CA ILE A 7 -17.92 8.71 -8.30
C ILE A 7 -18.04 9.97 -9.15
N LYS A 8 -19.18 10.65 -9.05
CA LYS A 8 -19.41 11.95 -9.68
C LYS A 8 -19.13 13.07 -8.69
N LYS A 9 -18.21 13.98 -9.02
CA LYS A 9 -17.90 15.17 -8.22
C LYS A 9 -18.70 16.37 -8.71
N TYR A 10 -19.40 17.02 -7.79
CA TYR A 10 -20.16 18.24 -8.01
C TYR A 10 -19.47 19.47 -7.39
N PRO A 11 -19.73 20.69 -7.89
CA PRO A 11 -19.05 21.92 -7.46
C PRO A 11 -19.06 22.18 -5.94
N ASN A 12 -20.14 21.83 -5.24
CA ASN A 12 -20.29 22.05 -3.80
C ASN A 12 -19.58 20.98 -2.94
N ARG A 13 -18.43 20.46 -3.40
CA ARG A 13 -17.64 19.37 -2.79
C ARG A 13 -18.42 18.06 -2.58
N ARG A 14 -19.60 17.91 -3.20
CA ARG A 14 -20.42 16.70 -3.08
C ARG A 14 -19.87 15.62 -3.99
N LEU A 15 -19.77 14.40 -3.46
CA LEU A 15 -19.43 13.20 -4.21
C LEU A 15 -20.67 12.31 -4.28
N TYR A 16 -20.93 11.72 -5.43
CA TYR A 16 -22.09 10.87 -5.67
C TYR A 16 -21.64 9.52 -6.21
N ASP A 17 -21.95 8.44 -5.49
CA ASP A 17 -21.72 7.08 -5.93
C ASP A 17 -22.81 6.67 -6.92
N THR A 18 -22.42 6.39 -8.17
CA THR A 18 -23.38 6.02 -9.22
C THR A 18 -23.94 4.60 -9.05
N LYS A 19 -23.24 3.73 -8.32
CA LYS A 19 -23.67 2.35 -8.06
C LYS A 19 -24.66 2.29 -6.91
N MET A 20 -24.38 2.99 -5.82
CA MET A 20 -25.29 3.06 -4.66
C MET A 20 -26.36 4.16 -4.82
N SER A 21 -26.27 4.96 -5.87
CA SER A 21 -27.18 6.09 -6.14
C SER A 21 -27.33 7.05 -4.96
N SER A 22 -26.23 7.32 -4.25
CA SER A 22 -26.24 8.10 -3.00
C SER A 22 -25.07 9.06 -2.90
N TYR A 23 -25.24 10.11 -2.09
CA TYR A 23 -24.15 11.02 -1.75
C TYR A 23 -23.22 10.38 -0.74
N VAL A 24 -21.93 10.53 -0.99
CA VAL A 24 -20.85 9.96 -0.17
C VAL A 24 -19.86 11.06 0.22
N THR A 25 -19.16 10.83 1.31
CA THR A 25 -18.08 11.69 1.78
C THR A 25 -16.73 11.18 1.29
N ILE A 26 -15.69 12.00 1.43
CA ILE A 26 -14.30 11.58 1.17
C ILE A 26 -13.88 10.40 2.07
N ALA A 27 -14.40 10.35 3.30
CA ALA A 27 -14.13 9.24 4.21
C ALA A 27 -14.74 7.93 3.67
N ASP A 28 -15.97 7.97 3.17
CA ASP A 28 -16.64 6.82 2.58
C ASP A 28 -15.89 6.32 1.33
N VAL A 29 -15.42 7.22 0.47
CA VAL A 29 -14.57 6.87 -0.68
C VAL A 29 -13.29 6.18 -0.22
N ALA A 30 -12.66 6.66 0.85
CA ALA A 30 -11.49 6.01 1.42
C ALA A 30 -11.80 4.60 1.97
N ASP A 31 -12.99 4.41 2.55
CA ASP A 31 -13.45 3.09 3.03
C ASP A 31 -13.76 2.13 1.89
N MET A 32 -14.32 2.61 0.77
CA MET A 32 -14.50 1.81 -0.44
C MET A 32 -13.16 1.26 -0.95
N ILE A 33 -12.11 2.10 -0.97
CA ILE A 33 -10.77 1.68 -1.39
C ILE A 33 -10.15 0.68 -0.41
N ARG A 34 -10.32 0.88 0.90
CA ARG A 34 -9.88 -0.07 1.94
C ARG A 34 -10.58 -1.43 1.81
N ALA A 35 -11.82 -1.45 1.34
CA ALA A 35 -12.55 -2.67 1.03
C ALA A 35 -12.07 -3.36 -0.27
N GLY A 36 -11.05 -2.81 -0.95
CA GLY A 36 -10.44 -3.40 -2.15
C GLY A 36 -11.07 -2.95 -3.46
N ASN A 37 -11.90 -1.90 -3.47
CA ASN A 37 -12.46 -1.35 -4.71
C ASN A 37 -11.48 -0.34 -5.35
N ARG A 38 -11.46 -0.29 -6.69
CA ARG A 38 -10.83 0.83 -7.40
C ARG A 38 -11.87 1.94 -7.60
N VAL A 39 -11.48 3.19 -7.37
CA VAL A 39 -12.38 4.34 -7.52
C VAL A 39 -11.90 5.21 -8.68
N GLU A 40 -12.84 5.65 -9.50
CA GLU A 40 -12.65 6.72 -10.49
C GLU A 40 -13.58 7.87 -10.13
N VAL A 41 -13.07 9.10 -10.21
CA VAL A 41 -13.83 10.30 -9.92
C VAL A 41 -13.88 11.20 -11.14
N GLN A 42 -15.07 11.49 -11.63
CA GLN A 42 -15.29 12.40 -12.74
C GLN A 42 -15.96 13.70 -12.26
N ASP A 43 -15.44 14.85 -12.67
CA ASP A 43 -16.11 16.12 -12.42
C ASP A 43 -17.33 16.26 -13.34
N VAL A 44 -18.50 16.55 -12.77
CA VAL A 44 -19.75 16.63 -13.55
C VAL A 44 -19.82 17.89 -14.41
N THR A 45 -19.07 18.93 -14.04
CA THR A 45 -19.10 20.23 -14.73
C THR A 45 -18.16 20.23 -15.91
N SER A 46 -16.91 19.77 -15.74
CA SER A 46 -15.92 19.72 -16.82
C SER A 46 -15.89 18.38 -17.57
N GLY A 47 -16.35 17.29 -16.95
CA GLY A 47 -16.24 15.93 -17.49
C GLY A 47 -14.85 15.30 -17.30
N GLU A 48 -13.91 16.02 -16.68
CA GLU A 48 -12.53 15.57 -16.50
C GLU A 48 -12.39 14.50 -15.42
N ASP A 49 -11.40 13.63 -15.60
CA ASP A 49 -10.95 12.70 -14.56
C ASP A 49 -10.19 13.50 -13.48
N VAL A 50 -10.78 13.53 -12.28
CA VAL A 50 -10.24 14.19 -11.09
C VAL A 50 -9.90 13.17 -10.00
N THR A 51 -9.71 11.91 -10.36
CA THR A 51 -9.38 10.81 -9.46
C THR A 51 -8.14 11.13 -8.64
N ALA A 52 -7.03 11.52 -9.30
CA ALA A 52 -5.77 11.83 -8.62
C ALA A 52 -5.92 12.95 -7.58
N LEU A 53 -6.72 13.97 -7.90
CA LEU A 53 -7.00 15.10 -7.00
C LEU A 53 -7.74 14.63 -5.73
N VAL A 54 -8.78 13.81 -5.90
CA VAL A 54 -9.59 13.32 -4.76
C VAL A 54 -8.81 12.31 -3.92
N LEU A 55 -8.04 11.41 -4.53
CA LEU A 55 -7.19 10.46 -3.80
C LEU A 55 -6.09 11.18 -3.02
N THR A 56 -5.48 12.23 -3.60
CA THR A 56 -4.51 13.08 -2.90
C THR A 56 -5.16 13.78 -1.70
N GLN A 57 -6.40 14.24 -1.84
CA GLN A 57 -7.15 14.84 -0.73
C GLN A 57 -7.37 13.85 0.42
N ILE A 58 -7.71 12.59 0.11
CA ILE A 58 -7.83 11.51 1.12
C ILE A 58 -6.51 11.34 1.90
N ILE A 59 -5.39 11.30 1.19
CA ILE A 59 -4.06 11.16 1.79
C ILE A 59 -3.74 12.36 2.71
N MET A 60 -3.98 13.57 2.22
CA MET A 60 -3.73 14.81 2.99
C MET A 60 -4.58 14.88 4.27
N ASP A 61 -5.86 14.53 4.19
CA ASP A 61 -6.75 14.56 5.37
C ASP A 61 -6.32 13.55 6.43
N LYS A 62 -5.73 12.42 6.02
CA LYS A 62 -5.16 11.44 6.96
C LYS A 62 -3.83 11.90 7.55
N ALA A 63 -3.00 12.61 6.78
CA ALA A 63 -1.77 13.24 7.28
C ALA A 63 -2.07 14.28 8.37
N LYS A 64 -3.08 15.13 8.18
CA LYS A 64 -3.52 16.14 9.19
C LYS A 64 -3.93 15.53 10.53
N LYS A 65 -4.42 14.29 10.52
CA LYS A 65 -4.81 13.56 11.73
C LYS A 65 -3.61 12.89 12.45
N ASN A 66 -2.37 13.14 12.01
CA ASN A 66 -1.12 12.53 12.52
C ASN A 66 -1.14 10.99 12.52
N GLN A 67 -1.89 10.37 11.60
CA GLN A 67 -2.02 8.91 11.52
C GLN A 67 -0.92 8.23 10.68
N GLY A 68 0.26 8.87 10.55
CA GLY A 68 1.48 8.28 10.01
C GLY A 68 1.32 7.52 8.68
N LEU A 69 0.76 8.16 7.64
CA LEU A 69 0.47 7.45 6.38
C LEU A 69 1.72 7.14 5.55
N LEU A 70 2.59 8.12 5.38
CA LEU A 70 3.76 8.05 4.51
C LEU A 70 5.00 8.53 5.28
N PRO A 71 6.13 7.82 5.22
CA PRO A 71 7.39 8.29 5.77
C PRO A 71 7.80 9.62 5.15
N VAL A 72 8.32 10.54 5.97
CA VAL A 72 8.79 11.85 5.51
C VAL A 72 9.87 11.73 4.43
N SER A 73 10.73 10.71 4.51
CA SER A 73 11.74 10.42 3.49
C SER A 73 11.14 10.13 2.11
N LEU A 74 10.02 9.39 2.06
CA LEU A 74 9.32 9.10 0.82
C LEU A 74 8.70 10.37 0.21
N LEU A 75 8.14 11.24 1.05
CA LEU A 75 7.59 12.52 0.58
C LEU A 75 8.66 13.40 -0.07
N HIS A 76 9.87 13.46 0.50
CA HIS A 76 10.99 14.18 -0.11
C HIS A 76 11.35 13.59 -1.47
N LEU A 77 11.41 12.26 -1.61
CA LEU A 77 11.71 11.61 -2.89
C LEU A 77 10.66 11.91 -3.96
N VAL A 78 9.38 11.87 -3.59
CA VAL A 78 8.28 12.20 -4.52
C VAL A 78 8.39 13.65 -5.00
N ILE A 79 8.67 14.60 -4.11
CA ILE A 79 8.83 16.02 -4.49
C ILE A 79 10.09 16.24 -5.33
N GLN A 80 11.20 15.59 -4.97
CA GLN A 80 12.49 15.82 -5.60
C GLN A 80 12.60 15.20 -7.00
N PHE A 81 11.97 14.05 -7.22
CA PHE A 81 12.16 13.26 -8.44
C PHE A 81 10.88 12.88 -9.18
N GLY A 82 9.71 13.24 -8.65
CA GLY A 82 8.41 12.82 -9.19
C GLY A 82 8.11 13.30 -10.61
N GLU A 83 8.70 14.42 -11.04
CA GLU A 83 8.50 14.96 -12.41
C GLU A 83 9.52 14.44 -13.43
N ASN A 84 10.57 13.74 -12.99
CA ASN A 84 11.69 13.35 -13.84
C ASN A 84 11.94 11.82 -13.75
N LEU A 85 12.98 11.43 -13.01
CA LEU A 85 13.54 10.07 -12.96
C LEU A 85 12.60 9.05 -12.31
N LEU A 86 11.76 9.46 -11.36
CA LEU A 86 10.85 8.54 -10.69
C LEU A 86 9.46 8.50 -11.32
N HIS A 87 9.16 9.32 -12.32
CA HIS A 87 7.85 9.30 -12.96
C HIS A 87 7.57 7.93 -13.60
N GLU A 88 8.48 7.45 -14.45
CA GLU A 88 8.36 6.13 -15.08
C GLU A 88 8.34 4.99 -14.04
N PHE A 89 9.12 5.14 -12.96
CA PHE A 89 9.13 4.17 -11.87
C PHE A 89 7.77 4.10 -11.17
N PHE A 90 7.18 5.25 -10.83
CA PHE A 90 5.89 5.31 -10.16
C PHE A 90 4.75 4.79 -11.02
N GLU A 91 4.74 5.14 -12.31
CA GLU A 91 3.69 4.69 -13.24
C GLU A 91 3.78 3.19 -13.54
N ASN A 92 4.99 2.64 -13.76
CA ASN A 92 5.12 1.28 -14.30
C ASN A 92 5.56 0.21 -13.29
N TYR A 93 6.19 0.60 -12.17
CA TYR A 93 6.89 -0.34 -11.30
C TYR A 93 6.46 -0.27 -9.82
N LEU A 94 6.05 0.90 -9.32
CA LEU A 94 5.76 1.09 -7.90
C LEU A 94 4.58 0.21 -7.43
N GLU A 95 3.45 0.24 -8.14
CA GLU A 95 2.26 -0.57 -7.80
C GLU A 95 2.64 -2.05 -7.70
N LYS A 96 3.29 -2.58 -8.74
CA LYS A 96 3.74 -3.99 -8.79
C LYS A 96 4.76 -4.34 -7.70
N THR A 97 5.68 -3.43 -7.39
CA THR A 97 6.66 -3.64 -6.31
C THR A 97 5.96 -3.72 -4.95
N MET A 98 4.99 -2.84 -4.70
CA MET A 98 4.20 -2.86 -3.48
C MET A 98 3.32 -4.10 -3.38
N GLU A 99 2.64 -4.49 -4.46
CA GLU A 99 1.85 -5.73 -4.52
C GLU A 99 2.70 -6.96 -4.22
N ASN A 100 3.86 -7.09 -4.87
CA ASN A 100 4.80 -8.18 -4.62
C ASN A 100 5.26 -8.23 -3.16
N TYR A 101 5.58 -7.08 -2.58
CA TYR A 101 5.95 -6.99 -1.16
C TYR A 101 4.81 -7.45 -0.24
N LEU A 102 3.57 -7.05 -0.51
CA LEU A 102 2.40 -7.46 0.26
C LEU A 102 2.14 -8.97 0.15
N ILE A 103 2.26 -9.53 -1.05
CA ILE A 103 2.15 -10.99 -1.29
C ILE A 103 3.24 -11.74 -0.53
N TYR A 104 4.48 -11.27 -0.63
CA TYR A 104 5.62 -11.87 0.05
C TYR A 104 5.40 -11.89 1.56
N ARG A 105 5.03 -10.74 2.15
CA ARG A 105 4.76 -10.62 3.59
C ARG A 105 3.66 -11.58 4.04
N LYS A 106 2.54 -11.61 3.32
CA LYS A 106 1.42 -12.52 3.61
C LYS A 106 1.87 -13.98 3.58
N THR A 107 2.63 -14.37 2.55
CA THR A 107 3.11 -15.74 2.40
C THR A 107 4.06 -16.14 3.52
N MET A 108 4.92 -15.22 3.97
CA MET A 108 5.81 -15.46 5.12
C MET A 108 5.00 -15.62 6.42
N ASP A 109 4.02 -14.75 6.67
CA ASP A 109 3.15 -14.84 7.84
C ASP A 109 2.37 -16.17 7.86
N ASP A 110 1.82 -16.57 6.71
CA ASP A 110 1.11 -17.85 6.55
C ASP A 110 2.04 -19.05 6.78
N GLN A 111 3.26 -19.01 6.25
CA GLN A 111 4.26 -20.07 6.48
C GLN A 111 4.63 -20.18 7.95
N VAL A 112 4.94 -19.07 8.63
CA VAL A 112 5.24 -19.07 10.07
C VAL A 112 4.10 -19.69 10.87
N ASN A 113 2.85 -19.32 10.57
CA ASN A 113 1.69 -19.89 11.24
C ASN A 113 1.56 -21.40 11.01
N VAL A 114 1.79 -21.89 9.79
CA VAL A 114 1.79 -23.33 9.48
C VAL A 114 2.90 -24.06 10.24
N TYR A 115 4.13 -23.53 10.27
CA TYR A 115 5.24 -24.14 11.02
C TYR A 115 4.97 -24.21 12.53
N LEU A 116 4.34 -23.17 13.09
CA LEU A 116 3.93 -23.14 14.50
C LEU A 116 2.82 -24.16 14.79
N ASP A 117 1.83 -24.29 13.90
CA ASP A 117 0.71 -25.24 14.04
C ASP A 117 1.18 -26.71 13.87
N MET A 118 2.18 -26.95 13.03
CA MET A 118 2.85 -28.24 12.90
C MET A 118 3.72 -28.61 14.13
N GLY A 119 3.77 -27.76 15.17
CA GLY A 119 4.50 -28.03 16.41
C GLY A 119 6.01 -28.06 16.25
N MET A 120 6.55 -27.51 15.15
CA MET A 120 7.99 -27.39 14.96
C MET A 120 8.51 -26.19 15.77
N ASP A 121 9.30 -26.48 16.80
CA ASP A 121 9.91 -25.45 17.65
C ASP A 121 10.98 -24.67 16.88
N PHE A 122 10.62 -23.46 16.43
CA PHE A 122 11.53 -22.51 15.79
C PHE A 122 12.74 -22.18 16.67
N SER A 123 12.62 -22.27 17.99
CA SER A 123 13.76 -22.07 18.91
C SER A 123 14.86 -23.08 18.60
N SER A 124 14.51 -24.35 18.42
CA SER A 124 15.49 -25.40 18.13
C SER A 124 16.17 -25.24 16.77
N LEU A 125 15.44 -24.76 15.75
CA LEU A 125 15.98 -24.54 14.41
C LEU A 125 16.89 -23.30 14.38
N ALA A 126 16.45 -22.19 14.98
CA ALA A 126 17.22 -20.96 15.10
C ALA A 126 18.50 -21.17 15.93
N GLU A 127 18.41 -21.90 17.04
CA GLU A 127 19.57 -22.23 17.88
C GLU A 127 20.58 -23.09 17.10
N LYS A 128 20.10 -24.03 16.29
CA LYS A 128 20.95 -24.85 15.42
C LYS A 128 21.61 -24.02 14.32
N THR A 129 20.86 -23.14 13.64
CA THR A 129 21.40 -22.27 12.59
C THR A 129 22.44 -21.28 13.13
N ILE A 130 22.21 -20.70 14.31
CA ILE A 130 23.18 -19.82 14.97
C ILE A 130 24.45 -20.61 15.32
N LYS A 131 24.33 -21.81 15.92
CA LYS A 131 25.48 -22.68 16.21
C LYS A 131 26.27 -23.07 14.96
N ASP A 132 25.58 -23.39 13.87
CA ASP A 132 26.22 -23.76 12.61
C ASP A 132 26.95 -22.55 11.98
N LEU A 133 26.37 -21.35 12.02
CA LEU A 133 27.01 -20.11 11.58
C LEU A 133 28.22 -19.73 12.43
N GLU A 134 28.12 -19.89 13.76
CA GLU A 134 29.25 -19.68 14.68
C GLU A 134 30.38 -20.68 14.42
N ALA A 135 30.05 -21.96 14.21
CA ALA A 135 31.03 -22.97 13.84
C ALA A 135 31.73 -22.62 12.52
N MET A 136 30.98 -22.22 11.48
CA MET A 136 31.55 -21.80 10.19
C MET A 136 32.49 -20.58 10.32
N ASN A 137 32.12 -19.58 11.12
CA ASN A 137 32.98 -18.42 11.40
C ASN A 137 34.24 -18.79 12.20
N MET A 138 34.16 -19.80 13.07
CA MET A 138 35.32 -20.34 13.81
C MET A 138 36.29 -21.08 12.89
N PHE A 139 35.81 -21.75 11.85
CA PHE A 139 36.65 -22.40 10.83
C PHE A 139 37.30 -21.40 9.86
N SER A 140 36.74 -20.20 9.69
CA SER A 140 37.32 -19.14 8.85
C SER A 140 38.46 -18.35 9.52
N LYS A 141 38.62 -18.42 10.85
CA LYS A 141 39.66 -17.68 11.61
C LYS A 141 40.98 -18.44 11.82
N LYS A 142 41.12 -19.66 11.29
CA LYS A 142 42.39 -20.42 11.28
C LYS A 142 42.96 -20.46 9.85
N LYS A 143 43.48 -19.33 9.36
CA LYS A 143 44.48 -19.30 8.30
C LYS A 143 45.26 -18.01 8.36
#